data_AF-X0YEV3-F1
#
_entry.id   AF-X0YEV3-F1
#
_cell.length_a   1.000
_cell.length_b   1.000
_cell.length_c   1.000
_cell.angle_alpha   90.00
_cell.angle_beta   90.00
_cell.angle_gamma   90.00
#
_symmetry.space_group_name_H-M   'P 1'
#
loop_
_entity.id
_entity.type
_entity.pdbx_description
1 polymer ?
#
loop_
_entity_poly.entity_id
_entity_poly.type
_entity_poly.pdbx_seq_one_letter_code
_entity_poly.pdbx_strand_id
1 'polypeptide(L)'
;HAFQLGQGFEVADIEPPAPGTELPFACGGNLAIRRSDWEASGGFDRELFAYFEDVDLGWRLWAVGREVVAAPDAVARHRGAATSTALGDVRRGVLFERNALRTFFACADDDCRSAFGPSVLATFLHRMTTFAKERPELEQAVADPFAAEGAPPSRSDRWRRRLRDEGLTGCVRHLLARSLLGARVGNPALEDGLLLMQLRAAQGFFAGLDRTEERRAEL
;
A
#
# COMPACT_ATOMS: atom_id res chain seq x y z
N HIS A 1 -2.08 -14.58 -1.44
CA HIS A 1 -1.12 -13.88 -0.58
C HIS A 1 0.10 -13.68 -1.45
N ALA A 2 0.38 -12.46 -1.89
CA ALA A 2 0.82 -12.22 -3.27
C ALA A 2 2.10 -12.95 -3.73
N PHE A 3 2.96 -13.45 -2.84
CA PHE A 3 4.26 -14.02 -3.23
C PHE A 3 4.77 -15.13 -2.31
N GLN A 4 3.88 -15.99 -1.80
CA GLN A 4 4.34 -17.20 -1.10
C GLN A 4 4.87 -18.23 -2.11
N LEU A 5 6.06 -18.80 -1.87
CA LEU A 5 6.59 -19.89 -2.69
C LEU A 5 5.59 -21.04 -2.73
N GLY A 6 5.27 -21.51 -3.94
CA GLY A 6 4.29 -22.58 -4.14
C GLY A 6 2.84 -22.21 -3.78
N GLN A 7 2.49 -20.91 -3.73
CA GLN A 7 1.09 -20.53 -3.49
C GLN A 7 0.15 -21.19 -4.51
N GLY A 8 -0.86 -21.89 -3.99
CA GLY A 8 -1.87 -22.56 -4.82
C GLY A 8 -1.54 -24.01 -5.17
N PHE A 9 -0.35 -24.49 -4.80
CA PHE A 9 0.03 -25.90 -4.90
C PHE A 9 -0.19 -26.62 -3.56
N GLU A 10 -0.36 -27.94 -3.61
CA GLU A 10 -0.39 -28.78 -2.43
C GLU A 10 0.98 -28.77 -1.75
N VAL A 11 1.01 -28.78 -0.41
CA VAL A 11 2.27 -28.71 0.36
C VAL A 11 3.21 -29.86 0.01
N ALA A 12 2.68 -31.03 -0.32
CA ALA A 12 3.46 -32.19 -0.73
C ALA A 12 4.20 -32.01 -2.07
N ASP A 13 3.73 -31.08 -2.91
CA ASP A 13 4.27 -30.82 -4.25
C ASP A 13 5.24 -29.63 -4.28
N ILE A 14 5.47 -28.98 -3.13
CA ILE A 14 6.35 -27.82 -3.01
C ILE A 14 7.68 -28.29 -2.45
N GLU A 15 8.74 -28.13 -3.24
CA GLU A 15 10.10 -28.26 -2.72
C GLU A 15 10.46 -26.98 -1.93
N PRO A 16 10.67 -27.08 -0.61
CA PRO A 16 11.00 -25.90 0.18
C PRO A 16 12.42 -25.44 -0.14
N PRO A 17 12.69 -24.13 -0.10
CA PRO A 17 14.05 -23.62 -0.20
C PRO A 17 14.93 -24.18 0.91
N ALA A 18 16.24 -24.31 0.63
CA ALA A 18 17.19 -24.78 1.62
C ALA A 18 17.26 -23.82 2.83
N PRO A 19 17.58 -24.30 4.04
CA PRO A 19 17.82 -23.43 5.18
C PRO A 19 18.87 -22.35 4.86
N GLY A 20 18.54 -21.10 5.16
CA GLY A 20 19.45 -19.97 4.91
C GLY A 20 19.40 -19.42 3.48
N THR A 21 18.60 -19.99 2.56
CA THR A 21 18.42 -19.40 1.23
C THR A 21 17.86 -17.98 1.35
N GLU A 22 18.50 -17.02 0.72
CA GLU A 22 18.06 -15.62 0.68
C GLU A 22 16.71 -15.49 -0.04
N LEU A 23 15.84 -14.69 0.54
CA LEU A 23 14.53 -14.35 0.00
C LEU A 23 14.41 -12.82 -0.08
N PRO A 24 13.71 -12.26 -1.08
CA PRO A 24 13.52 -10.82 -1.18
C PRO A 24 12.71 -10.26 0.00
N PHE A 25 11.83 -11.07 0.58
CA PHE A 25 11.04 -10.77 1.77
C PHE A 25 10.44 -12.08 2.30
N ALA A 26 9.97 -12.06 3.55
CA ALA A 26 9.32 -13.21 4.19
C ALA A 26 7.81 -12.94 4.29
N CYS A 27 7.00 -13.98 4.12
CA CYS A 27 5.55 -13.88 4.21
C CYS A 27 5.12 -13.32 5.58
N GLY A 28 4.30 -12.27 5.60
CA GLY A 28 3.82 -11.66 6.85
C GLY A 28 3.07 -12.63 7.79
N GLY A 29 2.47 -13.69 7.24
CA GLY A 29 1.81 -14.75 8.02
C GLY A 29 2.75 -15.76 8.70
N ASN A 30 4.05 -15.75 8.38
CA ASN A 30 5.06 -16.62 8.98
C ASN A 30 6.45 -15.97 8.94
N LEU A 31 6.58 -14.84 9.65
CA LEU A 31 7.80 -14.03 9.77
C LEU A 31 8.33 -14.11 11.20
N ALA A 32 9.65 -14.35 11.33
CA ALA A 32 10.38 -14.12 12.58
C ALA A 32 11.48 -13.07 12.33
N ILE A 33 11.58 -12.08 13.23
CA ILE A 33 12.54 -10.98 13.13
C ILE A 33 13.11 -10.68 14.51
N ARG A 34 14.40 -10.31 14.58
CA ARG A 34 15.01 -9.85 15.82
C ARG A 34 14.38 -8.52 16.22
N ARG A 35 14.11 -8.35 17.53
CA ARG A 35 13.52 -7.11 18.05
C ARG A 35 14.31 -5.87 17.63
N SER A 36 15.64 -5.93 17.69
CA SER A 36 16.51 -4.81 17.31
C SER A 36 16.33 -4.40 15.84
N ASP A 37 16.19 -5.37 14.93
CA ASP A 37 16.01 -5.09 13.50
C ASP A 37 14.58 -4.61 13.20
N TRP A 38 13.59 -5.10 13.95
CA TRP A 38 12.23 -4.59 13.90
C TRP A 38 12.16 -3.13 14.32
N GLU A 39 12.79 -2.78 15.45
CA GLU A 39 12.83 -1.41 15.97
C GLU A 39 13.62 -0.50 15.03
N ALA A 40 14.79 -0.93 14.56
CA ALA A 40 15.61 -0.16 13.62
C ALA A 40 14.92 0.09 12.29
N SER A 41 14.21 -0.90 11.74
CA SER A 41 13.43 -0.74 10.50
C SER A 41 12.12 0.06 10.69
N GLY A 42 11.74 0.37 11.93
CA GLY A 42 10.44 0.98 12.26
C GLY A 42 9.24 0.08 11.99
N GLY A 43 9.44 -1.24 11.83
CA GLY A 43 8.39 -2.22 11.57
C GLY A 43 7.59 -1.97 10.29
N PHE A 44 6.34 -2.46 10.25
CA PHE A 44 5.45 -2.29 9.10
C PHE A 44 4.97 -0.84 8.91
N ASP A 45 4.88 -0.40 7.65
CA ASP A 45 4.15 0.82 7.31
C ASP A 45 2.63 0.62 7.52
N ARG A 46 2.09 1.35 8.51
CA ARG A 46 0.66 1.31 8.86
C ARG A 46 -0.23 1.84 7.74
N GLU A 47 0.30 2.64 6.82
CA GLU A 47 -0.47 3.19 5.70
C GLU A 47 -0.75 2.13 4.61
N LEU A 48 0.06 1.05 4.56
CA LEU A 48 -0.21 -0.09 3.67
C LEU A 48 -1.45 -0.87 4.11
N PHE A 49 -1.70 -0.96 5.43
CA PHE A 49 -2.80 -1.69 6.09
C PHE A 49 -2.84 -3.20 5.83
N ALA A 50 -2.95 -3.61 4.57
CA ALA A 50 -2.89 -5.00 4.14
C ALA A 50 -2.26 -5.09 2.75
N TYR A 51 -1.51 -6.16 2.52
CA TYR A 51 -0.72 -6.45 1.32
C TYR A 51 0.49 -5.53 1.16
N PHE A 52 1.62 -6.13 0.74
CA PHE A 52 2.91 -5.49 0.52
C PHE A 52 3.61 -4.96 1.77
N GLU A 53 3.02 -5.07 2.98
CA GLU A 53 3.71 -4.70 4.22
C GLU A 53 4.95 -5.56 4.47
N ASP A 54 4.88 -6.82 4.05
CA ASP A 54 5.98 -7.78 4.11
C ASP A 54 7.04 -7.53 3.05
N VAL A 55 6.61 -7.22 1.82
CA VAL A 55 7.50 -6.83 0.71
C VAL A 55 8.28 -5.55 1.05
N ASP A 56 7.59 -4.53 1.55
CA ASP A 56 8.18 -3.26 1.99
C ASP A 56 9.20 -3.47 3.11
N LEU A 57 8.86 -4.26 4.14
CA LEU A 57 9.78 -4.56 5.23
C LEU A 57 11.01 -5.32 4.74
N GLY A 58 10.82 -6.36 3.91
CA GLY A 58 11.94 -7.14 3.38
C GLY A 58 12.90 -6.31 2.55
N TRP A 59 12.38 -5.46 1.65
CA TRP A 59 13.22 -4.56 0.86
C TRP A 59 14.02 -3.61 1.76
N ARG A 60 13.37 -2.97 2.75
CA ARG A 60 14.07 -2.06 3.67
C ARG A 60 15.15 -2.77 4.50
N LEU A 61 14.92 -4.02 4.92
CA LEU A 61 15.93 -4.82 5.60
C LEU A 61 17.16 -5.05 4.70
N TRP A 62 16.95 -5.44 3.44
CA TRP A 62 18.04 -5.57 2.46
C TRP A 62 18.78 -4.26 2.22
N ALA A 63 18.06 -3.14 2.14
CA ALA A 63 18.66 -1.82 1.93
C ALA A 63 19.61 -1.38 3.06
N VAL A 64 19.40 -1.87 4.28
CA VAL A 64 20.26 -1.60 5.45
C VAL A 64 21.27 -2.72 5.74
N GLY A 65 21.50 -3.62 4.78
CA GLY A 65 22.47 -4.71 4.90
C GLY A 65 22.05 -5.85 5.84
N ARG A 66 20.74 -5.99 6.09
CA ARG A 66 20.17 -7.20 6.71
C ARG A 66 19.72 -8.17 5.63
N GLU A 67 19.66 -9.44 6.00
CA GLU A 67 19.23 -10.51 5.12
C GLU A 67 17.88 -11.04 5.57
N VAL A 68 17.07 -11.46 4.61
CA VAL A 68 15.87 -12.25 4.86
C VAL A 68 16.12 -13.65 4.29
N VAL A 69 15.99 -14.67 5.12
CA VAL A 69 16.35 -16.05 4.76
C VAL A 69 15.24 -17.04 5.03
N ALA A 70 15.22 -18.11 4.25
CA ALA A 70 14.32 -19.23 4.42
C ALA A 70 14.65 -20.05 5.67
N ALA A 71 13.61 -20.40 6.42
CA ALA A 71 13.65 -21.34 7.54
C ALA A 71 12.61 -22.44 7.28
N PRO A 72 12.92 -23.46 6.46
CA PRO A 72 11.92 -24.43 5.98
C PRO A 72 11.31 -25.28 7.10
N ASP A 73 12.02 -25.47 8.22
CA ASP A 73 11.51 -26.19 9.39
C ASP A 73 10.51 -25.36 10.24
N ALA A 74 10.47 -24.04 10.05
CA ALA A 74 9.57 -23.14 10.78
C ALA A 74 8.21 -23.07 10.09
N VAL A 75 7.37 -24.10 10.31
CA VAL A 75 6.07 -24.24 9.63
C VAL A 75 4.92 -23.71 10.47
N ALA A 76 4.10 -22.82 9.88
CA ALA A 76 2.86 -22.33 10.47
C ALA A 76 1.64 -22.69 9.60
N ARG A 77 0.54 -23.14 10.24
CA ARG A 77 -0.75 -23.32 9.56
C ARG A 77 -1.50 -21.99 9.57
N HIS A 78 -1.68 -21.41 8.39
CA HIS A 78 -2.36 -20.12 8.23
C HIS A 78 -3.68 -20.29 7.48
N ARG A 79 -4.79 -19.79 8.04
CA ARG A 79 -6.06 -19.70 7.32
C ARG A 79 -6.02 -18.50 6.39
N GLY A 80 -5.64 -18.74 5.15
CA GLY A 80 -5.52 -17.71 4.13
C GLY A 80 -6.85 -16.99 3.80
N ALA A 81 -6.70 -15.85 3.12
CA ALA A 81 -7.77 -15.07 2.50
C ALA A 81 -8.83 -14.41 3.40
N ALA A 82 -8.80 -14.55 4.74
CA ALA A 82 -9.80 -13.91 5.61
C ALA A 82 -9.96 -12.39 5.35
N THR A 83 -8.85 -11.64 5.36
CA THR A 83 -8.83 -10.21 5.03
C THR A 83 -9.27 -9.95 3.59
N SER A 84 -8.84 -10.78 2.65
CA SER A 84 -9.21 -10.65 1.23
C SER A 84 -10.70 -10.83 0.99
N THR A 85 -11.31 -11.83 1.64
CA THR A 85 -12.75 -12.09 1.58
C THR A 85 -13.54 -10.92 2.18
N ALA A 86 -13.13 -10.39 3.32
CA ALA A 86 -13.81 -9.26 3.97
C ALA A 86 -13.74 -7.97 3.12
N LEU A 87 -12.62 -7.73 2.44
CA LEU A 87 -12.46 -6.54 1.60
C LEU A 87 -13.29 -6.61 0.31
N GLY A 88 -13.50 -7.81 -0.25
CA GLY A 88 -14.05 -7.96 -1.59
C GLY A 88 -13.10 -7.46 -2.68
N ASP A 89 -13.44 -7.74 -3.93
CA ASP A 89 -12.49 -7.59 -5.04
C ASP A 89 -12.07 -6.15 -5.33
N VAL A 90 -13.00 -5.20 -5.23
CA VAL A 90 -12.71 -3.79 -5.57
C VAL A 90 -11.75 -3.16 -4.56
N ARG A 91 -12.05 -3.23 -3.25
CA ARG A 91 -11.17 -2.67 -2.21
C ARG A 91 -9.80 -3.38 -2.18
N ARG A 92 -9.80 -4.71 -2.39
CA ARG A 92 -8.56 -5.48 -2.52
C ARG A 92 -7.73 -5.00 -3.71
N GLY A 93 -8.33 -4.85 -4.89
CA GLY A 93 -7.64 -4.35 -6.09
C GLY A 93 -7.03 -2.96 -5.88
N VAL A 94 -7.78 -2.04 -5.27
CA VAL A 94 -7.28 -0.70 -4.92
C VAL A 94 -6.06 -0.77 -3.99
N LEU A 95 -6.09 -1.63 -2.96
CA LEU A 95 -4.94 -1.80 -2.07
C LEU A 95 -3.72 -2.37 -2.79
N PHE A 96 -3.90 -3.39 -3.64
CA PHE A 96 -2.79 -3.99 -4.40
C PHE A 96 -2.11 -2.96 -5.30
N GLU A 97 -2.87 -2.20 -6.07
CA GLU A 97 -2.30 -1.21 -6.99
C GLU A 97 -1.65 -0.05 -6.26
N ARG A 98 -2.32 0.50 -5.24
CA ARG A 98 -1.77 1.60 -4.43
C ARG A 98 -0.50 1.16 -3.70
N ASN A 99 -0.52 0.00 -3.06
CA ASN A 99 0.59 -0.45 -2.24
C ASN A 99 1.78 -0.85 -3.09
N ALA A 100 1.58 -1.47 -4.26
CA ALA A 100 2.67 -1.76 -5.21
C ALA A 100 3.43 -0.48 -5.60
N LEU A 101 2.70 0.59 -5.96
CA LEU A 101 3.30 1.89 -6.27
C LEU A 101 4.02 2.48 -5.05
N ARG A 102 3.37 2.51 -3.88
CA ARG A 102 3.98 3.06 -2.67
C ARG A 102 5.25 2.32 -2.30
N THR A 103 5.23 0.99 -2.24
CA THR A 103 6.42 0.18 -1.94
C THR A 103 7.55 0.44 -2.93
N PHE A 104 7.27 0.50 -4.24
CA PHE A 104 8.30 0.79 -5.23
C PHE A 104 8.95 2.15 -4.97
N PHE A 105 8.18 3.24 -4.91
CA PHE A 105 8.79 4.56 -4.76
C PHE A 105 9.34 4.82 -3.34
N ALA A 106 8.84 4.11 -2.34
CA ALA A 106 9.36 4.12 -0.98
C ALA A 106 10.76 3.51 -0.88
N CYS A 107 10.95 2.34 -1.50
CA CYS A 107 12.14 1.54 -1.28
C CYS A 107 13.18 1.71 -2.39
N ALA A 108 12.76 1.99 -3.63
CA ALA A 108 13.68 2.15 -4.76
C ALA A 108 14.55 3.40 -4.60
N ASP A 109 15.85 3.28 -4.87
CA ASP A 109 16.78 4.41 -4.99
C ASP A 109 16.54 5.23 -6.25
N ASP A 110 17.25 6.35 -6.36
CA ASP A 110 17.09 7.28 -7.48
C ASP A 110 17.40 6.63 -8.82
N ASP A 111 18.39 5.73 -8.87
CA ASP A 111 18.77 5.00 -10.08
C ASP A 111 17.65 4.04 -10.49
N CYS A 112 17.13 3.25 -9.55
CA CYS A 112 16.02 2.33 -9.79
C CYS A 112 14.74 3.06 -10.16
N ARG A 113 14.42 4.18 -9.49
CA ARG A 113 13.27 5.04 -9.84
C ARG A 113 13.41 5.65 -11.22
N SER A 114 14.60 6.13 -11.59
CA SER A 114 14.86 6.71 -12.90
C SER A 114 14.77 5.66 -14.00
N ALA A 115 15.31 4.47 -13.77
CA ALA A 115 15.34 3.39 -14.75
C ALA A 115 13.96 2.74 -14.95
N PHE A 116 13.22 2.47 -13.87
CA PHE A 116 12.01 1.65 -13.91
C PHE A 116 10.72 2.41 -13.64
N GLY A 117 10.77 3.60 -13.05
CA GLY A 117 9.60 4.42 -12.72
C GLY A 117 8.63 4.61 -13.89
N PRO A 118 9.08 4.98 -15.10
CA PRO A 118 8.20 5.11 -16.26
C PRO A 118 7.46 3.81 -16.60
N SER A 119 8.15 2.67 -16.57
CA SER A 119 7.57 1.35 -16.85
C SER A 119 6.58 0.92 -15.76
N VAL A 120 6.91 1.18 -14.49
CA VAL A 120 6.01 0.91 -13.35
C VAL A 120 4.73 1.71 -13.48
N LEU A 121 4.82 3.01 -13.76
CA LEU A 121 3.67 3.89 -13.96
C LEU A 121 2.86 3.49 -15.20
N ALA A 122 3.51 3.19 -16.33
CA ALA A 122 2.84 2.75 -17.54
C ALA A 122 2.08 1.44 -17.32
N THR A 123 2.65 0.49 -16.58
CA THR A 123 2.00 -0.79 -16.27
C THR A 123 0.82 -0.58 -15.33
N PHE A 124 0.96 0.26 -14.31
CA PHE A 124 -0.14 0.65 -13.43
C PHE A 124 -1.30 1.28 -14.21
N LEU A 125 -1.01 2.27 -15.05
CA LEU A 125 -2.02 2.91 -15.90
C LEU A 125 -2.69 1.89 -16.82
N HIS A 126 -1.90 1.03 -17.49
CA HIS A 126 -2.44 -0.02 -18.36
C HIS A 126 -3.41 -0.95 -17.62
N ARG A 127 -3.05 -1.44 -16.43
CA ARG A 127 -3.93 -2.29 -15.61
C ARG A 127 -5.21 -1.57 -15.21
N MET A 128 -5.13 -0.29 -14.84
CA MET A 128 -6.33 0.50 -14.53
C MET A 128 -7.26 0.64 -15.74
N THR A 129 -6.71 0.94 -16.93
CA THR A 129 -7.53 1.09 -18.14
C THR A 129 -8.15 -0.24 -18.57
N THR A 130 -7.40 -1.33 -18.47
CA THR A 130 -7.91 -2.68 -18.78
C THR A 130 -9.02 -3.07 -17.80
N PHE A 131 -8.80 -2.86 -16.49
CA PHE A 131 -9.81 -3.12 -15.47
C PHE A 131 -11.10 -2.32 -15.71
N ALA A 132 -11.00 -1.03 -16.03
CA ALA A 132 -12.15 -0.18 -16.33
C ALA A 132 -12.93 -0.66 -17.58
N LYS A 133 -12.23 -1.19 -18.59
CA LYS A 133 -12.86 -1.75 -19.79
C LYS A 133 -13.56 -3.09 -19.53
N GLU A 134 -12.96 -3.95 -18.72
CA GLU A 134 -13.52 -5.27 -18.39
C GLU A 134 -14.68 -5.19 -17.40
N ARG A 135 -14.68 -4.15 -16.55
CA ARG A 135 -15.67 -3.93 -15.49
C ARG A 135 -16.26 -2.51 -15.60
N PRO A 136 -16.97 -2.18 -16.69
CA PRO A 136 -17.52 -0.84 -16.91
C PRO A 136 -18.48 -0.40 -15.80
N GLU A 137 -19.12 -1.36 -15.11
CA GLU A 137 -19.96 -1.07 -13.94
C GLU A 137 -19.18 -0.48 -12.75
N LEU A 138 -17.85 -0.58 -12.77
CA LEU A 138 -16.94 -0.05 -11.76
C LEU A 138 -16.19 1.21 -12.20
N GLU A 139 -16.47 1.77 -13.37
CA GLU A 139 -15.77 2.95 -13.91
C GLU A 139 -15.81 4.16 -12.94
N GLN A 140 -16.92 4.32 -12.21
CA GLN A 140 -17.12 5.39 -11.23
C GLN A 140 -17.02 4.90 -9.78
N ALA A 141 -16.62 3.64 -9.55
CA ALA A 141 -16.56 3.07 -8.22
C ALA A 141 -15.44 3.73 -7.40
N VAL A 142 -15.83 4.50 -6.40
CA VAL A 142 -14.89 5.05 -5.41
C VAL A 142 -14.87 4.14 -4.20
N ALA A 143 -13.78 3.39 -4.04
CA ALA A 143 -13.55 2.57 -2.86
C ALA A 143 -12.54 3.26 -1.93
N ASP A 144 -12.97 3.63 -0.72
CA ASP A 144 -12.06 3.92 0.37
C ASP A 144 -11.72 2.58 1.07
N PRO A 145 -10.49 2.07 0.93
CA PRO A 145 -10.13 0.77 1.51
C PRO A 145 -10.11 0.79 3.04
N PHE A 146 -10.18 1.97 3.67
CA PHE A 146 -10.26 2.14 5.12
C PHE A 146 -11.68 2.51 5.60
N ALA A 147 -12.63 2.70 4.68
CA ALA A 147 -14.02 2.87 5.08
C ALA A 147 -14.55 1.52 5.57
N ALA A 148 -14.91 1.48 6.85
CA ALA A 148 -15.70 0.38 7.40
C ALA A 148 -17.01 0.25 6.58
N GLU A 149 -17.54 -0.97 6.45
CA GLU A 149 -18.89 -1.14 5.89
C GLU A 149 -19.89 -0.38 6.78
N GLY A 150 -20.38 0.75 6.27
CA GLY A 150 -21.22 1.68 7.03
C GLY A 150 -21.28 3.06 6.37
N ALA A 151 -22.30 3.83 6.75
CA ALA A 151 -22.60 5.15 6.19
C ALA A 151 -21.35 6.06 6.12
N PRO A 152 -21.25 6.94 5.09
CA PRO A 152 -20.09 7.80 4.91
C PRO A 152 -19.78 8.59 6.19
N PRO A 153 -18.49 8.84 6.50
CA PRO A 153 -18.09 9.50 7.74
C PRO A 153 -18.86 10.80 7.91
N SER A 154 -19.32 11.07 9.13
CA SER A 154 -20.05 12.31 9.40
C SER A 154 -19.14 13.52 9.16
N ARG A 155 -19.72 14.73 9.05
CA ARG A 155 -18.91 15.95 8.98
C ARG A 155 -17.96 16.04 10.17
N SER A 156 -18.40 15.66 11.36
CA SER A 156 -17.58 15.61 12.57
C SER A 156 -16.41 14.64 12.47
N ASP A 157 -16.59 13.47 11.85
CA ASP A 157 -15.52 12.47 11.73
C ASP A 157 -14.40 12.96 10.81
N ARG A 158 -14.77 13.61 9.70
CA ARG A 158 -13.80 14.24 8.80
C ARG A 158 -12.98 15.34 9.49
N TRP A 159 -13.62 16.17 10.31
CA TRP A 159 -12.93 17.21 11.07
C TRP A 159 -12.05 16.65 12.19
N ARG A 160 -12.52 15.62 12.91
CA ARG A 160 -11.72 14.94 13.95
C ARG A 160 -10.49 14.25 13.37
N ARG A 161 -10.63 13.62 12.20
CA ARG A 161 -9.50 13.03 11.49
C ARG A 161 -8.50 14.10 11.06
N ARG A 162 -8.95 15.17 10.41
CA ARG A 162 -8.04 16.27 10.00
C ARG A 162 -7.36 16.96 11.18
N LEU A 163 -8.05 17.15 12.31
CA LEU A 163 -7.42 17.72 13.51
C LEU A 163 -6.31 16.82 14.05
N ARG A 164 -6.49 15.49 13.95
CA ARG A 164 -5.51 14.49 14.37
C ARG A 164 -4.30 14.44 13.42
N ASP A 165 -4.56 14.52 12.12
CA ASP A 165 -3.56 14.30 11.07
C ASP A 165 -2.80 15.59 10.70
N GLU A 166 -3.47 16.75 10.70
CA GLU A 166 -2.92 18.03 10.24
C GLU A 166 -2.88 19.12 11.34
N GLY A 167 -3.34 18.80 12.56
CA GLY A 167 -3.40 19.74 13.68
C GLY A 167 -4.40 20.89 13.50
N LEU A 168 -4.38 21.84 14.45
CA LEU A 168 -5.23 23.04 14.43
C LEU A 168 -4.92 23.93 13.22
N THR A 169 -3.64 24.10 12.90
CA THR A 169 -3.15 24.94 11.80
C THR A 169 -3.65 24.44 10.44
N GLY A 170 -3.63 23.12 10.22
CA GLY A 170 -4.18 22.51 9.00
C GLY A 170 -5.69 22.68 8.86
N CYS A 171 -6.43 22.58 9.97
CA CYS A 171 -7.88 22.84 9.99
C CYS A 171 -8.23 24.27 9.61
N VAL A 172 -7.51 25.25 10.17
CA VAL A 172 -7.71 26.69 9.89
C VAL A 172 -7.39 27.00 8.42
N ARG A 173 -6.27 26.47 7.91
CA ARG A 173 -5.89 26.61 6.49
C ARG A 173 -6.99 26.05 5.57
N HIS A 174 -7.57 24.90 5.92
CA HIS A 174 -8.66 24.31 5.14
C HIS A 174 -9.96 25.13 5.15
N LEU A 175 -10.33 25.73 6.29
CA LEU A 175 -11.49 26.62 6.40
C LEU A 175 -11.30 27.89 5.56
N LEU A 176 -10.13 28.50 5.63
CA LEU A 176 -9.77 29.67 4.84
C LEU A 176 -9.82 29.35 3.34
N ALA A 177 -9.23 28.23 2.93
CA ALA A 177 -9.25 27.78 1.54
C ALA A 177 -10.68 27.58 1.02
N ARG A 178 -11.59 26.98 1.82
CA ARG A 178 -13.00 26.83 1.44
C ARG A 178 -13.79 28.14 1.38
N SER A 179 -13.44 29.08 2.23
CA SER A 179 -14.10 30.39 2.29
C SER A 179 -13.68 31.27 1.11
N LEU A 180 -12.41 31.19 0.72
CA LEU A 180 -11.83 32.00 -0.35
C LEU A 180 -12.04 31.41 -1.75
N LEU A 181 -11.92 30.09 -1.89
CA LEU A 181 -11.88 29.41 -3.20
C LEU A 181 -13.15 28.57 -3.45
N GLY A 182 -14.09 28.53 -2.49
CA GLY A 182 -15.39 27.88 -2.61
C GLY A 182 -15.51 26.49 -1.93
N ALA A 183 -16.74 26.03 -1.76
CA ALA A 183 -17.06 24.82 -0.99
C ALA A 183 -16.51 23.51 -1.58
N ARG A 184 -16.04 23.52 -2.83
CA ARG A 184 -15.46 22.37 -3.55
C ARG A 184 -13.93 22.35 -3.55
N VAL A 185 -13.27 23.27 -2.85
CA VAL A 185 -11.81 23.32 -2.78
C VAL A 185 -11.26 22.09 -2.07
N GLY A 186 -10.47 21.30 -2.79
CA GLY A 186 -10.00 19.98 -2.37
C GLY A 186 -10.98 18.83 -2.65
N ASN A 187 -12.16 19.11 -3.20
CA ASN A 187 -13.02 18.10 -3.83
C ASN A 187 -12.75 18.17 -5.34
N PRO A 188 -12.05 17.18 -5.94
CA PRO A 188 -11.86 17.18 -7.38
C PRO A 188 -13.23 17.09 -8.05
N ALA A 189 -13.61 18.15 -8.78
CA ALA A 189 -14.71 18.14 -9.73
C ALA A 189 -14.06 18.15 -11.12
N LEU A 190 -13.88 16.96 -11.68
CA LEU A 190 -13.39 16.74 -13.04
C LEU A 190 -14.38 15.77 -13.69
N GLU A 191 -14.89 16.15 -14.86
CA GLU A 191 -16.01 15.52 -15.56
C GLU A 191 -15.68 14.15 -16.18
N ASP A 192 -14.43 13.71 -16.12
CA ASP A 192 -13.97 12.45 -16.70
C ASP A 192 -13.52 11.47 -15.59
N GLY A 193 -14.37 10.46 -15.31
CA GLY A 193 -14.19 9.49 -14.22
C GLY A 193 -12.85 8.72 -14.24
N LEU A 194 -12.26 8.55 -15.42
CA LEU A 194 -10.96 7.89 -15.62
C LEU A 194 -9.80 8.66 -14.97
N LEU A 195 -9.81 9.99 -15.08
CA LEU A 195 -8.78 10.87 -14.53
C LEU A 195 -8.85 10.90 -12.99
N LEU A 196 -10.04 10.77 -12.41
CA LEU A 196 -10.25 10.80 -10.96
C LEU A 196 -9.77 9.51 -10.29
N MET A 197 -9.92 8.35 -10.95
CA MET A 197 -9.39 7.07 -10.47
C MET A 197 -7.86 7.09 -10.48
N GLN A 198 -7.26 7.58 -11.58
CA GLN A 198 -5.81 7.74 -11.74
C GLN A 198 -5.24 8.78 -10.77
N LEU A 199 -5.89 9.93 -10.61
CA LEU A 199 -5.47 10.97 -9.66
C LEU A 199 -5.66 10.56 -8.20
N ARG A 200 -6.67 9.78 -7.84
CA ARG A 200 -6.86 9.32 -6.44
C ARG A 200 -5.91 8.20 -6.04
N ALA A 201 -5.63 7.28 -6.96
CA ALA A 201 -4.55 6.32 -6.77
C ALA A 201 -3.20 7.04 -6.63
N ALA A 202 -2.98 8.12 -7.40
CA ALA A 202 -1.85 9.03 -7.22
C ALA A 202 -1.93 9.84 -5.91
N GLN A 203 -3.11 10.25 -5.44
CA GLN A 203 -3.25 11.06 -4.21
C GLN A 203 -2.93 10.24 -2.96
N GLY A 204 -3.30 8.94 -2.94
CA GLY A 204 -2.87 8.00 -1.91
C GLY A 204 -1.38 7.63 -2.00
N PHE A 205 -0.80 7.76 -3.18
CA PHE A 205 0.63 7.61 -3.43
C PHE A 205 1.44 8.81 -2.87
N PHE A 206 1.02 10.05 -3.15
CA PHE A 206 1.73 11.26 -2.70
C PHE A 206 1.52 11.63 -1.23
N ALA A 207 0.40 11.27 -0.60
CA ALA A 207 0.09 11.70 0.77
C ALA A 207 1.04 11.14 1.88
N GLY A 208 1.92 10.20 1.55
CA GLY A 208 2.91 9.65 2.49
C GLY A 208 4.34 9.66 1.97
N LEU A 209 4.61 10.21 0.79
CA LEU A 209 5.96 10.21 0.21
C LEU A 209 6.97 10.94 1.11
N ASP A 210 6.61 12.10 1.66
CA ASP A 210 7.48 12.86 2.56
C ASP A 210 7.89 12.05 3.81
N ARG A 211 6.95 11.37 4.47
CA ARG A 211 7.24 10.51 5.64
C ARG A 211 8.03 9.25 5.28
N THR A 212 7.82 8.75 4.07
CA THR A 212 8.55 7.59 3.55
C THR A 212 9.99 7.98 3.21
N GLU A 213 10.22 9.16 2.64
CA GLU A 213 11.55 9.72 2.41
C GLU A 213 12.26 10.03 3.72
N GLU A 214 11.56 10.58 4.72
CA GLU A 214 12.08 10.74 6.09
C GLU A 214 12.51 9.39 6.68
N ARG A 215 11.66 8.36 6.64
CA ARG A 215 12.03 7.01 7.12
C ARG A 215 13.21 6.41 6.37
N ARG A 216 13.38 6.71 5.07
CA ARG A 216 14.55 6.28 4.31
C ARG A 216 15.83 6.98 4.76
N ALA A 217 15.74 8.28 5.06
CA ALA A 217 16.88 9.06 5.51
C ALA A 217 17.31 8.75 6.96
N GLU A 218 16.38 8.21 7.77
CA GLU A 218 16.62 7.77 9.15
C GLU A 218 17.24 6.37 9.27
N LEU A 219 17.16 5.56 8.20
CA LEU A 219 17.75 4.22 8.08
C LEU A 219 19.21 4.30 7.57
#